data_AF-A6GBD5-F1
#
_entry.id   AF-A6GBD5-F1
#
_cell.length_a   1.000
_cell.length_b   1.000
_cell.length_c   1.000
_cell.angle_alpha   90.00
_cell.angle_beta   90.00
_cell.angle_gamma   90.00
#
_symmetry.space_group_name_H-M   'P 1'
#
loop_
_entity.id
_entity.type
_entity.pdbx_description
1 polymer ?
#
loop_
_entity_poly.entity_id
_entity_poly.type
_entity_poly.pdbx_seq_one_letter_code
_entity_poly.pdbx_strand_id
1 'polypeptide(L)'
;MTTRPSLRPFALALLFSLPLAAGCTVNVSAGSSSPESGGSSESKGDEARPNNDGSGPVVEDPGQESASQPMELGAYPGELIPTADIGQEFMARQELEGEFNGETFKFSAVLQVKGGVLTVLGLTPMGTKAFILEQEGTEVRFTPLIDRQMPFPPEFVLQDVHRTWLWHARLPWGDRPSEEAPSTEIAGERVSEVWTNGALVRRTFERLDGQPEGSLRVDYIGGHRTGKPAERVVIDNGWFGYRLEIETVEWQKL
;
A
#
# COMPACT_ATOMS: atom_id res chain seq x y z
N MET A 1 -30.95 54.09 -16.34
CA MET A 1 -31.27 53.20 -15.21
C MET A 1 -29.96 52.60 -14.75
N THR A 2 -29.46 53.11 -13.62
CA THR A 2 -28.07 52.98 -13.19
C THR A 2 -28.09 52.45 -11.77
N THR A 3 -27.55 51.25 -11.55
CA THR A 3 -27.34 50.75 -10.18
C THR A 3 -26.02 50.00 -10.14
N ARG A 4 -25.02 50.62 -9.49
CA ARG A 4 -23.73 50.01 -9.14
C ARG A 4 -23.88 49.13 -7.90
N PRO A 5 -23.13 48.04 -7.73
CA PRO A 5 -23.07 47.31 -6.48
C PRO A 5 -22.06 47.96 -5.51
N SER A 6 -22.46 48.01 -4.24
CA SER A 6 -21.71 48.51 -3.09
C SER A 6 -20.91 47.38 -2.45
N LEU A 7 -19.58 47.48 -2.49
CA LEU A 7 -18.64 46.72 -1.65
C LEU A 7 -18.36 47.51 -0.37
N ARG A 8 -18.49 46.86 0.80
CA ARG A 8 -17.70 47.21 2.00
C ARG A 8 -17.31 45.96 2.82
N PRO A 9 -16.11 46.00 3.48
CA PRO A 9 -15.48 44.89 4.19
C PRO A 9 -15.59 45.02 5.73
N PHE A 10 -15.44 43.94 6.51
CA PHE A 10 -15.04 43.93 7.94
C PHE A 10 -14.66 42.47 8.34
N ALA A 11 -13.38 42.19 8.61
CA ALA A 11 -12.73 41.99 9.93
C ALA A 11 -13.15 40.68 10.66
N LEU A 12 -12.29 39.66 10.82
CA LEU A 12 -11.13 39.47 11.73
C LEU A 12 -11.50 38.89 13.12
N ALA A 13 -10.86 37.74 13.42
CA ALA A 13 -10.51 37.14 14.71
C ALA A 13 -11.57 36.37 15.54
N LEU A 14 -11.22 35.11 15.87
CA LEU A 14 -11.33 34.40 17.16
C LEU A 14 -10.68 33.01 16.96
N LEU A 15 -9.40 32.80 17.27
CA LEU A 15 -8.85 32.38 18.58
C LEU A 15 -9.77 31.39 19.33
N PHE A 16 -9.51 30.09 19.16
CA PHE A 16 -9.69 29.10 20.22
C PHE A 16 -8.42 28.27 20.36
N SER A 17 -7.79 28.43 21.52
CA SER A 17 -6.79 27.57 22.12
C SER A 17 -7.51 26.78 23.22
N LEU A 18 -7.25 25.47 23.34
CA LEU A 18 -7.27 24.62 24.56
C LEU A 18 -7.09 23.12 24.20
N PRO A 19 -6.74 22.21 25.14
CA PRO A 19 -5.44 21.53 25.11
C PRO A 19 -5.48 19.99 25.03
N LEU A 20 -4.27 19.43 24.89
CA LEU A 20 -3.77 18.08 25.20
C LEU A 20 -4.79 16.98 25.59
N ALA A 21 -4.79 15.90 24.81
CA ALA A 21 -4.91 14.55 25.33
C ALA A 21 -3.74 13.71 24.81
N ALA A 22 -2.94 13.19 25.75
CA ALA A 22 -1.84 12.29 25.48
C ALA A 22 -2.37 10.92 25.04
N GLY A 23 -1.87 10.41 23.91
CA GLY A 23 -2.05 9.03 23.45
C GLY A 23 -0.72 8.56 22.86
N CYS A 24 -0.23 7.43 23.35
CA CYS A 24 1.12 6.89 23.14
C CYS A 24 1.63 6.95 21.70
N THR A 25 2.67 7.74 21.48
CA THR A 25 3.54 7.67 20.29
C THR A 25 4.62 6.62 20.54
N VAL A 26 4.69 5.57 19.72
CA VAL A 26 5.87 4.71 19.67
C VAL A 26 6.88 5.39 18.75
N ASN A 27 7.84 6.08 19.37
CA ASN A 27 9.02 6.61 18.69
C ASN A 27 10.04 5.48 18.52
N VAL A 28 10.29 5.04 17.30
CA VAL A 28 11.43 4.17 16.99
C VAL A 28 12.65 5.05 16.81
N SER A 29 13.42 5.23 17.89
CA SER A 29 14.74 5.85 17.85
C SER A 29 15.77 4.79 17.40
N ALA A 30 16.47 5.08 16.31
CA ALA A 30 17.63 4.31 15.87
C ALA A 30 18.76 4.42 16.90
N GLY A 31 18.95 3.36 17.68
CA GLY A 31 20.16 3.14 18.45
C GLY A 31 20.95 2.01 17.81
N SER A 32 22.16 2.31 17.35
CA SER A 32 23.21 1.29 17.27
C SER A 32 24.53 1.87 17.78
N SER A 33 24.80 1.46 19.01
CA SER A 33 26.04 1.48 19.74
C SER A 33 27.12 0.65 19.03
N SER A 34 28.34 1.20 19.02
CA SER A 34 29.59 0.45 18.86
C SER A 34 29.76 -0.58 19.97
N PRO A 35 30.51 -1.67 19.69
CA PRO A 35 31.50 -2.10 20.67
C PRO A 35 32.86 -2.43 20.07
N GLU A 36 33.87 -2.12 20.88
CA GLU A 36 35.28 -2.45 20.72
C GLU A 36 35.60 -3.92 21.04
N SER A 37 36.75 -4.33 20.52
CA SER A 37 37.73 -5.27 21.11
C SER A 37 37.49 -6.78 20.98
N GLY A 38 38.50 -7.45 20.43
CA GLY A 38 38.61 -8.90 20.40
C GLY A 38 39.89 -9.34 19.68
N GLY A 39 41.03 -9.27 20.36
CA GLY A 39 42.30 -9.78 19.86
C GLY A 39 43.09 -10.45 20.98
N SER A 40 43.11 -11.78 20.97
CA SER A 40 44.08 -12.60 21.70
C SER A 40 44.37 -13.88 20.91
N SER A 41 45.66 -14.03 20.60
CA SER A 41 46.33 -15.26 20.18
C SER A 41 46.56 -16.18 21.37
N GLU A 42 46.46 -17.51 21.23
CA GLU A 42 47.47 -18.45 21.72
C GLU A 42 47.23 -19.89 21.28
N SER A 43 48.27 -20.69 21.46
CA SER A 43 48.70 -21.83 20.66
C SER A 43 48.41 -23.21 21.28
N LYS A 44 48.30 -24.21 20.40
CA LYS A 44 48.97 -25.54 20.41
C LYS A 44 48.65 -26.53 21.55
N GLY A 45 48.17 -27.71 21.15
CA GLY A 45 48.15 -28.93 21.97
C GLY A 45 47.69 -30.13 21.15
N ASP A 46 48.59 -31.10 21.00
CA ASP A 46 48.51 -32.33 20.21
C ASP A 46 47.77 -33.46 20.97
N GLU A 47 47.56 -34.59 20.27
CA GLU A 47 47.45 -35.97 20.80
C GLU A 47 46.07 -36.68 20.94
N ALA A 48 45.70 -37.37 19.86
CA ALA A 48 45.42 -38.83 19.72
C ALA A 48 44.19 -39.57 20.35
N ARG A 49 43.41 -40.17 19.42
CA ARG A 49 42.73 -41.52 19.38
C ARG A 49 41.37 -41.71 20.10
N PRO A 50 40.56 -42.77 19.76
CA PRO A 50 40.38 -43.52 18.50
C PRO A 50 38.89 -43.73 18.07
N ASN A 51 38.72 -44.28 16.86
CA ASN A 51 37.56 -44.93 16.21
C ASN A 51 36.23 -45.10 16.99
N ASN A 52 35.12 -44.71 16.35
CA ASN A 52 33.88 -45.49 16.44
C ASN A 52 33.18 -45.54 15.07
N ASP A 53 33.04 -46.76 14.58
CA ASP A 53 32.40 -47.18 13.34
C ASP A 53 30.93 -47.45 13.68
N GLY A 54 30.02 -46.71 13.06
CA GLY A 54 28.61 -46.67 13.46
C GLY A 54 27.70 -46.29 12.32
N SER A 55 27.71 -47.12 11.27
CA SER A 55 26.70 -47.12 10.21
C SER A 55 25.30 -47.30 10.80
N GLY A 56 24.52 -46.23 10.83
CA GLY A 56 23.07 -46.26 10.90
C GLY A 56 22.49 -45.52 9.69
N PRO A 57 21.43 -46.01 9.05
CA PRO A 57 20.76 -45.26 7.99
C PRO A 57 20.12 -44.02 8.62
N VAL A 58 20.68 -42.84 8.34
CA VAL A 58 20.01 -41.57 8.60
C VAL A 58 18.81 -41.54 7.67
N VAL A 59 17.62 -41.69 8.25
CA VAL A 59 16.36 -41.33 7.58
C VAL A 59 16.43 -39.83 7.39
N GLU A 60 16.76 -39.40 6.18
CA GLU A 60 16.57 -38.02 5.75
C GLU A 60 15.07 -37.76 5.81
N ASP A 61 14.67 -36.95 6.78
CA ASP A 61 13.33 -36.40 6.93
C ASP A 61 13.20 -35.21 5.96
N PRO A 62 12.47 -35.31 4.83
CA PRO A 62 12.23 -34.16 3.97
C PRO A 62 11.02 -33.39 4.52
N GLY A 63 11.25 -32.75 5.67
CA GLY A 63 10.21 -32.04 6.43
C GLY A 63 10.66 -30.65 6.87
N GLN A 64 11.54 -29.99 6.13
CA GLN A 64 11.73 -28.55 6.32
C GLN A 64 10.53 -27.82 5.73
N GLU A 65 9.53 -27.61 6.59
CA GLU A 65 8.60 -26.50 6.49
C GLU A 65 9.42 -25.24 6.19
N SER A 66 9.37 -24.79 4.94
CA SER A 66 9.81 -23.45 4.55
C SER A 66 8.92 -22.45 5.27
N ALA A 67 9.27 -22.15 6.52
CA ALA A 67 8.82 -20.96 7.21
C ALA A 67 9.29 -19.78 6.36
N SER A 68 8.35 -19.17 5.63
CA SER A 68 8.56 -18.01 4.77
C SER A 68 9.23 -16.91 5.60
N GLN A 69 10.54 -16.72 5.44
CA GLN A 69 11.22 -15.58 6.06
C GLN A 69 10.63 -14.30 5.45
N PRO A 70 10.28 -13.29 6.26
CA PRO A 70 9.80 -12.02 5.74
C PRO A 70 10.92 -11.39 4.90
N MET A 71 10.69 -11.25 3.59
CA MET A 71 11.61 -10.49 2.74
C MET A 71 11.57 -9.02 3.17
N GLU A 72 12.75 -8.42 3.32
CA GLU A 72 12.89 -6.97 3.44
C GLU A 72 12.61 -6.31 2.10
N LEU A 73 11.33 -6.22 1.73
CA LEU A 73 10.88 -5.30 0.69
C LEU A 73 11.14 -3.89 1.23
N GLY A 74 11.88 -3.07 0.48
CA GLY A 74 12.13 -1.68 0.86
C GLY A 74 10.83 -0.89 1.04
N ALA A 75 10.92 0.32 1.60
CA ALA A 75 9.75 1.17 1.82
C ALA A 75 8.99 1.42 0.51
N TYR A 76 7.66 1.30 0.54
CA TYR A 76 6.83 1.59 -0.63
C TYR A 76 6.87 3.09 -0.93
N PRO A 77 7.30 3.52 -2.13
CA PRO A 77 7.39 4.93 -2.47
C PRO A 77 6.00 5.56 -2.62
N GLY A 78 5.87 6.80 -2.16
CA GLY A 78 4.67 7.61 -2.34
C GLY A 78 4.06 8.13 -1.05
N GLU A 79 3.29 9.20 -1.16
CA GLU A 79 2.56 9.79 -0.05
C GLU A 79 1.12 9.27 -0.02
N LEU A 80 0.60 9.03 1.18
CA LEU A 80 -0.83 8.81 1.36
C LEU A 80 -1.60 10.10 1.15
N ILE A 81 -2.77 9.99 0.54
CA ILE A 81 -3.72 11.09 0.39
C ILE A 81 -4.44 11.27 1.73
N PRO A 82 -4.43 12.48 2.33
CA PRO A 82 -5.22 12.73 3.54
C PRO A 82 -6.67 12.34 3.32
N THR A 83 -7.31 11.67 4.29
CA THR A 83 -8.68 11.16 4.09
C THR A 83 -9.72 12.25 3.81
N ALA A 84 -9.49 13.48 4.27
CA ALA A 84 -10.32 14.64 3.96
C ALA A 84 -10.31 15.01 2.45
N ASP A 85 -9.27 14.62 1.72
CA ASP A 85 -9.07 14.95 0.31
C ASP A 85 -9.54 13.81 -0.63
N ILE A 86 -9.90 12.63 -0.10
CA ILE A 86 -10.36 11.46 -0.88
C ILE A 86 -11.71 11.74 -1.58
N GLY A 87 -12.50 12.67 -1.05
CA GLY A 87 -13.75 13.11 -1.66
C GLY A 87 -14.96 12.28 -1.24
N GLN A 88 -15.51 11.48 -2.15
CA GLN A 88 -16.80 10.83 -1.95
C GLN A 88 -16.73 9.65 -0.97
N GLU A 89 -17.74 9.52 -0.10
CA GLU A 89 -17.94 8.33 0.71
C GLU A 89 -18.53 7.19 -0.13
N PHE A 90 -17.97 5.99 0.02
CA PHE A 90 -18.41 4.80 -0.71
C PHE A 90 -18.05 3.52 0.04
N MET A 91 -18.62 2.42 -0.42
CA MET A 91 -18.18 1.07 -0.09
C MET A 91 -18.05 0.26 -1.38
N ALA A 92 -16.97 -0.50 -1.48
CA ALA A 92 -16.72 -1.46 -2.54
C ALA A 92 -16.38 -2.83 -1.93
N ARG A 93 -17.01 -3.89 -2.43
CA ARG A 93 -16.59 -5.26 -2.17
C ARG A 93 -15.79 -5.73 -3.37
N GLN A 94 -14.65 -6.33 -3.11
CA GLN A 94 -13.68 -6.73 -4.12
C GLN A 94 -13.25 -8.17 -3.93
N GLU A 95 -13.06 -8.87 -5.04
CA GLU A 95 -12.37 -10.16 -5.10
C GLU A 95 -11.01 -9.92 -5.75
N LEU A 96 -9.96 -10.48 -5.16
CA LEU A 96 -8.58 -10.25 -5.56
C LEU A 96 -7.90 -11.58 -5.86
N GLU A 97 -7.18 -11.61 -6.96
CA GLU A 97 -6.26 -12.67 -7.34
C GLU A 97 -4.90 -12.05 -7.62
N GLY A 98 -3.86 -12.60 -7.01
CA GLY A 98 -2.51 -12.08 -7.11
C GLY A 98 -1.50 -13.15 -7.45
N GLU A 99 -0.39 -12.72 -8.04
CA GLU A 99 0.80 -13.51 -8.28
C GLU A 99 2.02 -12.78 -7.72
N PHE A 100 2.82 -13.49 -6.92
CA PHE A 100 4.07 -12.99 -6.37
C PHE A 100 5.06 -14.15 -6.24
N ASN A 101 6.28 -13.99 -6.77
CA ASN A 101 7.31 -15.04 -6.79
C ASN A 101 6.83 -16.39 -7.35
N GLY A 102 5.91 -16.38 -8.32
CA GLY A 102 5.32 -17.59 -8.90
C GLY A 102 4.27 -18.28 -8.03
N GLU A 103 3.98 -17.75 -6.85
CA GLU A 103 2.87 -18.19 -6.01
C GLU A 103 1.62 -17.36 -6.31
N THR A 104 0.47 -18.03 -6.41
CA THR A 104 -0.82 -17.37 -6.56
C THR A 104 -1.59 -17.33 -5.25
N PHE A 105 -2.30 -16.24 -5.01
CA PHE A 105 -3.15 -16.08 -3.83
C PHE A 105 -4.48 -15.43 -4.21
N LYS A 106 -5.52 -15.77 -3.44
CA LYS A 106 -6.86 -15.20 -3.59
C LYS A 106 -7.39 -14.76 -2.25
N PHE A 107 -8.03 -13.60 -2.22
CA PHE A 107 -8.71 -13.09 -1.03
C PHE A 107 -9.80 -12.10 -1.44
N SER A 108 -10.73 -11.84 -0.53
CA SER A 108 -11.74 -10.81 -0.72
C SER A 108 -11.41 -9.60 0.15
N ALA A 109 -11.78 -8.41 -0.28
CA ALA A 109 -11.63 -7.20 0.50
C ALA A 109 -12.90 -6.36 0.49
N VAL A 110 -13.13 -5.63 1.57
CA VAL A 110 -14.12 -4.54 1.60
C VAL A 110 -13.36 -3.24 1.80
N LEU A 111 -13.49 -2.34 0.84
CA LEU A 111 -12.96 -0.99 0.87
C LEU A 111 -14.09 -0.03 1.22
N GLN A 112 -13.91 0.81 2.23
CA GLN A 112 -14.92 1.79 2.64
C GLN A 112 -14.26 3.13 2.95
N VAL A 113 -14.87 4.21 2.46
CA VAL A 113 -14.57 5.58 2.89
C VAL A 113 -15.84 6.12 3.55
N LYS A 114 -15.77 6.45 4.83
CA LYS A 114 -16.92 6.98 5.59
C LYS A 114 -16.46 7.82 6.77
N GLY A 115 -17.08 8.99 6.96
CA GLY A 115 -16.82 9.86 8.11
C GLY A 115 -15.37 10.31 8.23
N GLY A 116 -14.67 10.48 7.10
CA GLY A 116 -13.25 10.82 7.07
C GLY A 116 -12.30 9.68 7.42
N VAL A 117 -12.78 8.43 7.46
CA VAL A 117 -11.95 7.24 7.68
C VAL A 117 -11.98 6.37 6.44
N LEU A 118 -10.80 5.92 6.00
CA LEU A 118 -10.65 4.90 4.98
C LEU A 118 -10.36 3.56 5.67
N THR A 119 -11.21 2.57 5.42
CA THR A 119 -11.12 1.23 6.00
C THR A 119 -10.94 0.19 4.90
N VAL A 120 -9.95 -0.68 5.04
CA VAL A 120 -9.78 -1.89 4.23
C VAL A 120 -9.91 -3.11 5.15
N LEU A 121 -10.95 -3.90 4.92
CA LEU A 121 -11.17 -5.16 5.62
C LEU A 121 -10.78 -6.32 4.69
N GLY A 122 -9.68 -7.01 5.01
CA GLY A 122 -9.30 -8.23 4.32
C GLY A 122 -10.06 -9.43 4.86
N LEU A 123 -10.56 -10.29 3.95
CA LEU A 123 -11.28 -11.51 4.27
C LEU A 123 -10.53 -12.72 3.72
N THR A 124 -10.51 -13.81 4.48
CA THR A 124 -10.05 -15.11 3.99
C THR A 124 -11.04 -15.67 2.95
N PRO A 125 -10.67 -16.69 2.16
CA PRO A 125 -11.59 -17.37 1.25
C PRO A 125 -12.85 -17.95 1.95
N MET A 126 -12.81 -18.17 3.26
CA MET A 126 -13.95 -18.62 4.07
C MET A 126 -14.85 -17.46 4.54
N GLY A 127 -14.55 -16.23 4.13
CA GLY A 127 -15.29 -15.03 4.52
C GLY A 127 -15.01 -14.56 5.95
N THR A 128 -14.04 -15.17 6.65
CA THR A 128 -13.62 -14.71 7.98
C THR A 128 -12.68 -13.51 7.85
N LYS A 129 -12.71 -12.60 8.84
CA LYS A 129 -11.86 -11.41 8.82
C LYS A 129 -10.39 -11.80 9.04
N ALA A 130 -9.51 -11.39 8.13
CA ALA A 130 -8.07 -11.63 8.19
C ALA A 130 -7.34 -10.45 8.82
N PHE A 131 -7.67 -9.23 8.42
CA PHE A 131 -7.06 -8.01 8.94
C PHE A 131 -7.96 -6.79 8.72
N ILE A 132 -7.67 -5.72 9.46
CA ILE A 132 -8.26 -4.39 9.27
C ILE A 132 -7.12 -3.38 9.09
N LEU A 133 -7.20 -2.57 8.03
CA LEU A 133 -6.45 -1.33 7.87
C LEU A 133 -7.41 -0.16 8.03
N GLU A 134 -7.07 0.79 8.89
CA GLU A 134 -7.81 2.05 9.05
C GLU A 134 -6.85 3.20 8.82
N GLN A 135 -7.29 4.18 8.05
CA GLN A 135 -6.57 5.43 7.84
C GLN A 135 -7.45 6.60 8.27
N GLU A 136 -6.90 7.52 9.07
CA GLU A 136 -7.49 8.81 9.44
C GLU A 136 -6.48 9.91 9.17
N GLY A 137 -6.83 10.89 8.33
CA GLY A 137 -5.83 11.82 7.78
C GLY A 137 -4.80 11.04 6.98
N THR A 138 -3.56 11.01 7.44
CA THR A 138 -2.46 10.18 6.89
C THR A 138 -1.96 9.12 7.89
N GLU A 139 -2.56 9.04 9.08
CA GLU A 139 -2.20 8.04 10.08
C GLU A 139 -2.85 6.70 9.74
N VAL A 140 -2.10 5.62 9.91
CA VAL A 140 -2.54 4.25 9.55
C VAL A 140 -2.47 3.34 10.76
N ARG A 141 -3.54 2.58 10.98
CA ARG A 141 -3.64 1.53 11.98
C ARG A 141 -3.85 0.19 11.29
N PHE A 142 -3.02 -0.78 11.61
CA PHE A 142 -3.16 -2.16 11.16
C PHE A 142 -3.52 -3.06 12.33
N THR A 143 -4.57 -3.87 12.16
CA THR A 143 -5.00 -4.87 13.14
C THR A 143 -5.06 -6.24 12.46
N PRO A 144 -4.09 -7.13 12.71
CA PRO A 144 -4.20 -8.53 12.27
C PRO A 144 -5.26 -9.24 13.12
N LEU A 145 -6.10 -10.05 12.47
CA LEU A 145 -7.16 -10.82 13.13
C LEU A 145 -6.94 -12.34 13.05
N ILE A 146 -5.96 -12.76 12.28
CA ILE A 146 -5.49 -14.14 12.19
C ILE A 146 -3.97 -14.18 12.36
N ASP A 147 -3.46 -15.29 12.89
CA ASP A 147 -2.03 -15.53 13.04
C ASP A 147 -1.43 -16.07 11.72
N ARG A 148 -1.55 -15.27 10.67
CA ARG A 148 -0.97 -15.56 9.35
C ARG A 148 -0.22 -14.34 8.87
N GLN A 149 1.04 -14.52 8.53
CA GLN A 149 1.85 -13.48 7.92
C GLN A 149 1.39 -13.25 6.47
N MET A 150 1.19 -11.98 6.10
CA MET A 150 0.90 -11.58 4.73
C MET A 150 2.18 -11.70 3.87
N PRO A 151 2.08 -12.00 2.57
CA PRO A 151 3.24 -12.12 1.69
C PRO A 151 3.97 -10.78 1.46
N PHE A 152 3.32 -9.66 1.78
CA PHE A 152 3.88 -8.31 1.73
C PHE A 152 3.38 -7.47 2.91
N PRO A 153 4.07 -6.37 3.23
CA PRO A 153 3.65 -5.45 4.27
C PRO A 153 2.25 -4.85 3.99
N PRO A 154 1.35 -4.75 4.99
CA PRO A 154 -0.01 -4.24 4.80
C PRO A 154 -0.09 -2.83 4.19
N GLU A 155 0.92 -1.99 4.43
CA GLU A 155 1.03 -0.65 3.85
C GLU A 155 1.08 -0.66 2.31
N PHE A 156 1.51 -1.76 1.68
CA PHE A 156 1.52 -1.89 0.22
C PHE A 156 0.09 -1.93 -0.33
N VAL A 157 -0.81 -2.62 0.38
CA VAL A 157 -2.25 -2.67 0.03
C VAL A 157 -2.84 -1.28 0.03
N LEU A 158 -2.52 -0.48 1.05
CA LEU A 158 -3.04 0.87 1.17
C LEU A 158 -2.54 1.76 0.03
N GLN A 159 -1.25 1.69 -0.30
CA GLN A 159 -0.68 2.44 -1.42
C GLN A 159 -1.32 2.04 -2.77
N ASP A 160 -1.54 0.75 -2.99
CA ASP A 160 -2.22 0.27 -4.19
C ASP A 160 -3.67 0.79 -4.28
N VAL A 161 -4.39 0.81 -3.15
CA VAL A 161 -5.73 1.40 -3.07
C VAL A 161 -5.70 2.87 -3.46
N HIS A 162 -4.76 3.65 -2.92
CA HIS A 162 -4.62 5.07 -3.22
C HIS A 162 -4.34 5.30 -4.71
N ARG A 163 -3.35 4.60 -5.26
CA ARG A 163 -2.94 4.74 -6.66
C ARG A 163 -4.03 4.32 -7.65
N THR A 164 -4.78 3.29 -7.28
CA THR A 164 -5.83 2.74 -8.12
C THR A 164 -7.09 3.60 -8.11
N TRP A 165 -7.60 3.95 -6.93
CA TRP A 165 -8.95 4.50 -6.79
C TRP A 165 -8.98 5.98 -6.42
N LEU A 166 -7.97 6.48 -5.70
CA LEU A 166 -8.02 7.77 -5.01
C LEU A 166 -7.09 8.82 -5.61
N TRP A 167 -6.17 8.41 -6.48
CA TRP A 167 -5.10 9.27 -6.99
C TRP A 167 -5.57 10.48 -7.78
N HIS A 168 -6.80 10.46 -8.29
CA HIS A 168 -7.42 11.62 -8.94
C HIS A 168 -7.37 12.88 -8.07
N ALA A 169 -7.42 12.74 -6.73
CA ALA A 169 -7.33 13.86 -5.80
C ALA A 169 -5.97 14.60 -5.84
N ARG A 170 -4.91 13.98 -6.37
CA ARG A 170 -3.58 14.58 -6.50
C ARG A 170 -3.29 15.13 -7.90
N LEU A 171 -4.10 14.78 -8.90
CA LEU A 171 -3.83 15.15 -10.29
C LEU A 171 -4.37 16.55 -10.62
N PRO A 172 -3.63 17.38 -11.39
CA PRO A 172 -4.08 18.74 -11.71
C PRO A 172 -5.32 18.77 -12.62
N TRP A 173 -5.60 17.67 -13.32
CA TRP A 173 -6.83 17.48 -14.10
C TRP A 173 -7.94 16.77 -13.33
N GLY A 174 -7.68 16.22 -12.13
CA GLY A 174 -8.66 15.47 -11.35
C GLY A 174 -9.26 14.29 -12.13
N ASP A 175 -10.59 14.13 -12.07
CA ASP A 175 -11.32 13.14 -12.86
C ASP A 175 -11.76 13.65 -14.25
N ARG A 176 -11.24 14.79 -14.72
CA ARG A 176 -11.69 15.33 -16.00
C ARG A 176 -11.19 14.44 -17.13
N PRO A 177 -12.10 13.88 -17.96
CA PRO A 177 -11.67 13.08 -19.07
C PRO A 177 -10.82 13.91 -20.03
N SER A 178 -9.80 13.27 -20.58
CA SER A 178 -8.89 13.85 -21.56
C SER A 178 -8.94 13.02 -22.84
N GLU A 179 -8.80 13.66 -24.00
CA GLU A 179 -8.47 12.96 -25.26
C GLU A 179 -6.96 12.90 -25.49
N GLU A 180 -6.21 13.71 -24.74
CA GLU A 180 -4.75 13.67 -24.67
C GLU A 180 -4.32 12.63 -23.64
N ALA A 181 -3.05 12.18 -23.70
CA ALA A 181 -2.43 11.33 -22.67
C ALA A 181 -1.69 12.22 -21.66
N PRO A 182 -2.37 12.80 -20.65
CA PRO A 182 -1.76 13.78 -19.77
C PRO A 182 -0.69 13.12 -18.90
N SER A 183 0.31 13.92 -18.53
CA SER A 183 1.34 13.52 -17.59
C SER A 183 1.72 14.69 -16.68
N THR A 184 2.12 14.36 -15.45
CA THR A 184 2.58 15.32 -14.43
C THR A 184 3.63 14.68 -13.54
N GLU A 185 4.42 15.50 -12.87
CA GLU A 185 5.38 15.04 -11.86
C GLU A 185 4.92 15.47 -10.46
N ILE A 186 4.80 14.53 -9.53
CA ILE A 186 4.30 14.74 -8.17
C ILE A 186 5.11 13.85 -7.22
N ALA A 187 5.60 14.41 -6.11
CA ALA A 187 6.28 13.66 -5.04
C ALA A 187 7.42 12.73 -5.53
N GLY A 188 8.20 13.18 -6.53
CA GLY A 188 9.30 12.41 -7.10
C GLY A 188 8.87 11.33 -8.11
N GLU A 189 7.63 11.36 -8.58
CA GLU A 189 7.08 10.39 -9.52
C GLU A 189 6.53 11.09 -10.76
N ARG A 190 6.77 10.50 -11.92
CA ARG A 190 6.01 10.83 -13.13
C ARG A 190 4.76 9.97 -13.17
N VAL A 191 3.61 10.62 -13.22
CA VAL A 191 2.31 9.98 -13.42
C VAL A 191 1.85 10.28 -14.84
N SER A 192 1.46 9.25 -15.58
CA SER A 192 0.88 9.38 -16.92
C SER A 192 -0.43 8.60 -17.02
N GLU A 193 -1.34 9.10 -17.84
CA GLU A 193 -2.65 8.46 -18.04
C GLU A 193 -2.98 8.29 -19.52
N VAL A 194 -3.72 7.23 -19.80
CA VAL A 194 -4.33 6.97 -21.10
C VAL A 194 -5.83 6.89 -20.92
N TRP A 195 -6.53 7.67 -21.74
CA TRP A 195 -7.98 7.81 -21.73
C TRP A 195 -8.54 7.39 -23.09
N THR A 196 -9.70 6.74 -23.08
CA THR A 196 -10.41 6.32 -24.29
C THR A 196 -11.91 6.55 -24.09
N ASN A 197 -12.55 7.28 -25.01
CA ASN A 197 -13.99 7.55 -24.96
C ASN A 197 -14.46 8.10 -23.59
N GLY A 198 -13.67 9.03 -23.04
CA GLY A 198 -13.94 9.66 -21.76
C GLY A 198 -13.77 8.76 -20.53
N ALA A 199 -13.14 7.60 -20.66
CA ALA A 199 -12.84 6.70 -19.55
C ALA A 199 -11.33 6.50 -19.40
N LEU A 200 -10.84 6.51 -18.17
CA LEU A 200 -9.44 6.20 -17.86
C LEU A 200 -9.23 4.71 -18.08
N VAL A 201 -8.32 4.33 -18.97
CA VAL A 201 -8.03 2.91 -19.27
C VAL A 201 -6.68 2.47 -18.71
N ARG A 202 -5.76 3.41 -18.46
CA ARG A 202 -4.46 3.12 -17.84
C ARG A 202 -3.92 4.32 -17.07
N ARG A 203 -3.31 4.05 -15.93
CA ARG A 203 -2.43 4.97 -15.20
C ARG A 203 -1.06 4.31 -14.96
N THR A 204 0.02 5.05 -15.16
CA THR A 204 1.38 4.56 -14.93
C THR A 204 2.13 5.51 -14.00
N PHE A 205 2.92 4.93 -13.10
CA PHE A 205 3.77 5.63 -12.14
C PHE A 205 5.22 5.20 -12.36
N GLU A 206 6.10 6.18 -12.55
CA GLU A 206 7.54 5.99 -12.73
C GLU A 206 8.30 6.82 -11.71
N ARG A 207 9.32 6.22 -11.11
CA ARG A 207 10.19 6.89 -10.13
C ARG A 207 11.20 7.78 -10.86
N LEU A 208 11.27 9.07 -10.51
CA LEU A 208 12.20 10.01 -11.15
C LEU A 208 13.66 9.79 -10.73
N ASP A 209 13.87 9.21 -9.55
CA ASP A 209 15.19 8.76 -9.06
C ASP A 209 15.57 7.37 -9.61
N GLY A 210 14.67 6.72 -10.37
CA GLY A 210 14.85 5.38 -10.91
C GLY A 210 14.86 4.26 -9.86
N GLN A 211 14.46 4.54 -8.61
CA GLN A 211 14.48 3.58 -7.51
C GLN A 211 13.13 3.53 -6.79
N PRO A 212 12.55 2.34 -6.58
CA PRO A 212 12.93 1.04 -7.15
C PRO A 212 12.84 0.99 -8.69
N GLU A 213 13.57 0.07 -9.31
CA GLU A 213 13.54 -0.13 -10.77
C GLU A 213 12.14 -0.53 -11.26
N GLY A 214 11.79 -0.07 -12.46
CA GLY A 214 10.51 -0.40 -13.10
C GLY A 214 9.43 0.65 -12.89
N SER A 215 8.18 0.24 -13.10
CA SER A 215 7.01 1.11 -13.04
C SER A 215 5.84 0.38 -12.40
N LEU A 216 4.95 1.12 -11.75
CA LEU A 216 3.63 0.62 -11.40
C LEU A 216 2.65 0.98 -12.51
N ARG A 217 1.94 -0.01 -13.05
CA ARG A 217 0.90 0.18 -14.07
C ARG A 217 -0.44 -0.31 -13.53
N VAL A 218 -1.45 0.53 -13.65
CA VAL A 218 -2.85 0.22 -13.33
C VAL A 218 -3.65 0.26 -14.63
N ASP A 219 -4.16 -0.89 -15.07
CA ASP A 219 -5.06 -1.02 -16.22
C ASP A 219 -6.51 -1.15 -15.74
N TYR A 220 -7.39 -0.29 -16.24
CA TYR A 220 -8.81 -0.23 -15.88
C TYR A 220 -9.64 -0.88 -16.98
N ILE A 221 -9.97 -2.15 -16.82
CA ILE A 221 -10.67 -2.93 -17.84
C ILE A 221 -12.13 -2.45 -17.93
N GLY A 222 -12.56 -2.08 -19.14
CA GLY A 222 -13.86 -1.43 -19.37
C GLY A 222 -13.88 0.08 -19.10
N GLY A 223 -12.79 0.62 -18.56
CA GLY A 223 -12.58 2.04 -18.29
C GLY A 223 -13.15 2.52 -16.95
N HIS A 224 -12.37 3.32 -16.23
CA HIS A 224 -12.77 3.98 -14.99
C HIS A 224 -13.39 5.35 -15.26
N ARG A 225 -14.49 5.68 -14.58
CA ARG A 225 -15.19 6.97 -14.70
C ARG A 225 -15.60 7.49 -13.32
N THR A 226 -15.71 8.80 -13.18
CA THR A 226 -16.26 9.42 -11.96
C THR A 226 -17.62 8.83 -11.61
N GLY A 227 -17.78 8.35 -10.37
CA GLY A 227 -19.03 7.75 -9.89
C GLY A 227 -19.38 6.39 -10.50
N LYS A 228 -18.53 5.85 -11.39
CA LYS A 228 -18.61 4.47 -11.88
C LYS A 228 -17.19 3.89 -11.91
N PRO A 229 -16.71 3.31 -10.80
CA PRO A 229 -15.39 2.67 -10.80
C PRO A 229 -15.34 1.53 -11.82
N ALA A 230 -14.14 1.22 -12.30
CA ALA A 230 -13.92 0.07 -13.17
C ALA A 230 -14.34 -1.23 -12.47
N GLU A 231 -15.05 -2.09 -13.19
CA GLU A 231 -15.49 -3.39 -12.68
C GLU A 231 -14.29 -4.32 -12.46
N ARG A 232 -13.26 -4.20 -13.30
CA ARG A 232 -12.01 -4.95 -13.16
C ARG A 232 -10.80 -4.04 -13.33
N VAL A 233 -9.85 -4.17 -12.41
CA VAL A 233 -8.56 -3.50 -12.44
C VAL A 233 -7.46 -4.54 -12.42
N VAL A 234 -6.39 -4.22 -13.13
CA VAL A 234 -5.17 -4.98 -13.17
C VAL A 234 -4.03 -4.07 -12.73
N ILE A 235 -3.27 -4.50 -11.71
CA ILE A 235 -2.07 -3.82 -11.23
C ILE A 235 -0.87 -4.70 -11.59
N ASP A 236 0.05 -4.14 -12.37
CA ASP A 236 1.38 -4.69 -12.58
C ASP A 236 2.37 -3.80 -11.83
N ASN A 237 2.88 -4.30 -10.69
CA ASN A 237 3.80 -3.56 -9.86
C ASN A 237 5.24 -4.00 -10.14
N GLY A 238 5.87 -3.37 -11.13
CA GLY A 238 7.26 -3.64 -11.51
C GLY A 238 8.29 -3.31 -10.43
N TRP A 239 7.94 -2.45 -9.46
CA TRP A 239 8.81 -2.09 -8.33
C TRP A 239 9.06 -3.24 -7.37
N PHE A 240 8.07 -4.12 -7.22
CA PHE A 240 8.10 -5.23 -6.26
C PHE A 240 7.85 -6.59 -6.91
N GLY A 241 7.68 -6.64 -8.23
CA GLY A 241 7.57 -7.89 -8.99
C GLY A 241 6.28 -8.68 -8.74
N TYR A 242 5.17 -8.01 -8.40
CA TYR A 242 3.87 -8.67 -8.23
C TYR A 242 2.83 -8.16 -9.22
N ARG A 243 1.81 -8.99 -9.41
CA ARG A 243 0.63 -8.69 -10.22
C ARG A 243 -0.63 -8.91 -9.37
N LEU A 244 -1.57 -7.98 -9.43
CA LEU A 244 -2.90 -8.11 -8.82
C LEU A 244 -4.00 -7.91 -9.86
N GLU A 245 -5.02 -8.74 -9.79
CA GLU A 245 -6.28 -8.55 -10.48
C GLU A 245 -7.38 -8.34 -9.44
N ILE A 246 -8.14 -7.27 -9.61
CA ILE A 246 -9.16 -6.82 -8.66
C ILE A 246 -10.47 -6.74 -9.42
N GLU A 247 -11.46 -7.49 -8.96
CA GLU A 247 -12.83 -7.42 -9.45
C GLU A 247 -13.71 -6.74 -8.40
N THR A 248 -14.35 -5.64 -8.75
CA THR A 248 -15.33 -4.96 -7.88
C THR A 248 -16.69 -5.61 -8.08
N VAL A 249 -17.07 -6.48 -7.15
CA VAL A 249 -18.32 -7.25 -7.21
C VAL A 249 -19.54 -6.46 -6.73
N GLU A 250 -19.31 -5.49 -5.84
CA GLU A 250 -20.35 -4.61 -5.33
C GLU A 250 -19.79 -3.22 -5.14
N TRP A 251 -20.54 -2.20 -5.54
CA TRP A 251 -20.22 -0.81 -5.29
C TRP A 251 -21.46 -0.03 -4.89
N GLN A 252 -21.32 0.78 -3.86
CA GLN A 252 -22.35 1.73 -3.45
C GLN A 252 -21.72 3.03 -2.97
N LYS A 253 -22.35 4.13 -3.36
CA LYS A 253 -22.13 5.43 -2.74
C LYS A 253 -22.84 5.47 -1.38
N LEU A 254 -22.19 6.08 -0.38
CA LEU A 254 -22.74 6.25 0.98
C LEU A 254 -23.33 7.64 1.19
#